data_AF-B9K7F1-F1
#
_entry.id   AF-B9K7F1-F1
#
_cell.length_a   1.000
_cell.length_b   1.000
_cell.length_c   1.000
_cell.angle_alpha   90.00
_cell.angle_beta   90.00
_cell.angle_gamma   90.00
#
_symmetry.space_group_name_H-M   'P 1'
#
loop_
_entity.id
_entity.type
_entity.pdbx_description
1 polymer ?
#
loop_
_entity_poly.entity_id
_entity_poly.type
_entity_poly.pdbx_seq_one_letter_code
_entity_poly.pdbx_strand_id
1 'polypeptide(L)'
;MALVIYPQGWLHNANVYGFLKVINEKSRERKISFELSDILKDDGTIVLEDKMLDELYLIDNFDNLSLPRLFVFILEETARIEGDIRKAYNYFKGNVGYYENYVAQVKEKQFMENLSKIVHYIFRKPSLEGTDRCFFCGNSLKTDEDRSILQRKQFSRILFKDFSSSEGKFPNSFWNMSNEFYLCDVCSQMALFRHFVFPKSGESIFVNVPSFKAIWYLNEAIKAYRDLSLELSVSRAISEVHLKLQRLLGIWERQNVEVIYYNSKSYRIYYMPQRVINLLLNTRISSILNSLNSIKIFEAVIYQERLNEILECEYLLLKYLFDVSSSGRSHLAENVKQYVGDVKRNAGYYMNTLPDLFQEVRSVMGVKQMVPVWRMRELGKEASQLFERTRYRLLELIRLAKKDEVYHLILKTYMANNKPFPEDLNRVFSAKDEDFKNLMFAYVSGMISGGEENE
;
A
#
# COMPACT_ATOMS: atom_id res chain seq x y z
N MET A 1 -15.54 -26.28 16.73
CA MET A 1 -14.48 -26.27 15.69
C MET A 1 -14.43 -24.86 15.08
N ALA A 2 -13.25 -24.40 14.68
CA ALA A 2 -13.10 -23.14 13.97
C ALA A 2 -12.27 -23.40 12.72
N LEU A 3 -12.66 -22.77 11.61
CA LEU A 3 -11.89 -22.79 10.38
C LEU A 3 -10.88 -21.63 10.43
N VAL A 4 -9.59 -21.97 10.41
CA VAL A 4 -8.50 -20.99 10.37
C VAL A 4 -7.93 -20.96 8.96
N ILE A 5 -7.84 -19.76 8.38
CA ILE A 5 -7.26 -19.52 7.06
C ILE A 5 -5.99 -18.72 7.23
N TYR A 6 -4.88 -19.27 6.75
CA TYR A 6 -3.57 -18.64 6.78
C TYR A 6 -3.28 -17.91 5.47
N PRO A 7 -2.57 -16.76 5.50
CA PRO A 7 -2.07 -16.14 4.28
C PRO A 7 -1.06 -17.06 3.59
N GLN A 8 -1.13 -17.13 2.27
CA GLN A 8 -0.29 -17.95 1.39
C GLN A 8 0.22 -17.08 0.22
N GLY A 9 0.31 -17.63 -1.00
CA GLY A 9 0.64 -16.86 -2.20
C GLY A 9 -0.45 -15.85 -2.60
N TRP A 10 -0.08 -14.83 -3.38
CA TRP A 10 -0.95 -13.72 -3.74
C TRP A 10 -2.29 -14.16 -4.37
N LEU A 11 -2.29 -15.23 -5.17
CA LEU A 11 -3.51 -15.70 -5.84
C LEU A 11 -4.51 -16.30 -4.84
N HIS A 12 -4.02 -17.08 -3.87
CA HIS A 12 -4.84 -17.55 -2.76
C HIS A 12 -5.37 -16.36 -1.94
N ASN A 13 -4.50 -15.41 -1.61
CA ASN A 13 -4.86 -14.29 -0.76
C ASN A 13 -5.84 -13.32 -1.45
N ALA A 14 -5.74 -13.15 -2.77
CA ALA A 14 -6.69 -12.38 -3.56
C ALA A 14 -8.08 -13.06 -3.55
N ASN A 15 -8.15 -14.38 -3.67
CA ASN A 15 -9.41 -15.11 -3.58
C ASN A 15 -10.09 -14.89 -2.21
N VAL A 16 -9.31 -15.02 -1.13
CA VAL A 16 -9.80 -14.79 0.24
C VAL A 16 -10.18 -13.31 0.45
N TYR A 17 -9.41 -12.36 -0.08
CA TYR A 17 -9.76 -10.94 -0.02
C TYR A 17 -11.08 -10.65 -0.76
N GLY A 18 -11.32 -11.28 -1.91
CA GLY A 18 -12.60 -11.22 -2.60
C GLY A 18 -13.76 -11.70 -1.71
N PHE A 19 -13.57 -12.79 -0.97
CA PHE A 19 -14.52 -13.27 0.02
C PHE A 19 -14.76 -12.23 1.13
N LEU A 20 -13.70 -11.68 1.71
CA LEU A 20 -13.81 -10.64 2.74
C LEU A 20 -14.59 -9.41 2.25
N LYS A 21 -14.43 -9.02 0.98
CA LYS A 21 -15.21 -7.90 0.40
C LYS A 21 -16.70 -8.18 0.39
N VAL A 22 -17.09 -9.40 -0.01
CA VAL A 22 -18.50 -9.82 -0.02
C VAL A 22 -19.04 -9.89 1.41
N ILE A 23 -18.31 -10.52 2.35
CA ILE A 23 -18.71 -10.59 3.76
C ILE A 23 -18.92 -9.19 4.36
N ASN A 24 -18.00 -8.26 4.12
CA ASN A 24 -18.11 -6.89 4.60
C ASN A 24 -19.36 -6.18 4.06
N GLU A 25 -19.69 -6.37 2.78
CA GLU A 25 -20.89 -5.78 2.20
C GLU A 25 -22.16 -6.42 2.80
N LYS A 26 -22.19 -7.75 2.92
CA LYS A 26 -23.36 -8.47 3.46
C LYS A 26 -23.58 -8.22 4.96
N SER A 27 -22.51 -7.98 5.70
CA SER A 27 -22.57 -7.52 7.09
C SER A 27 -23.22 -6.14 7.20
N ARG A 28 -22.85 -5.19 6.33
CA ARG A 28 -23.49 -3.85 6.27
C ARG A 28 -24.96 -3.91 5.87
N GLU A 29 -25.31 -4.83 4.96
CA GLU A 29 -26.71 -5.15 4.61
C GLU A 29 -27.46 -5.88 5.74
N ARG A 30 -26.80 -6.23 6.86
CA ARG A 30 -27.32 -7.01 7.98
C ARG A 30 -27.85 -8.40 7.57
N LYS A 31 -27.26 -8.99 6.54
CA LYS A 31 -27.55 -10.35 6.06
C LYS A 31 -26.77 -11.43 6.80
N ILE A 32 -25.72 -11.03 7.51
CA ILE A 32 -24.95 -11.89 8.43
C ILE A 32 -24.79 -11.22 9.79
N SER A 33 -24.59 -12.03 10.82
CA SER A 33 -24.54 -11.58 12.21
C SER A 33 -23.18 -11.07 12.69
N PHE A 34 -22.12 -11.21 11.89
CA PHE A 34 -20.75 -10.86 12.26
C PHE A 34 -20.11 -9.85 11.29
N GLU A 35 -19.08 -9.17 11.76
CA GLU A 35 -18.30 -8.17 11.03
C GLU A 35 -16.87 -8.66 10.74
N LEU A 36 -16.12 -7.90 9.92
CA LEU A 36 -14.73 -8.24 9.61
C LEU A 36 -13.81 -8.24 10.83
N SER A 37 -14.06 -7.37 11.82
CA SER A 37 -13.29 -7.31 13.07
C SER A 37 -13.39 -8.60 13.88
N ASP A 38 -14.49 -9.36 13.71
CA ASP A 38 -14.70 -10.61 14.43
C ASP A 38 -13.81 -11.71 13.87
N ILE A 39 -13.49 -11.66 12.57
CA ILE A 39 -12.80 -12.74 11.86
C ILE A 39 -11.33 -12.43 11.55
N LEU A 40 -10.96 -11.16 11.34
CA LEU A 40 -9.58 -10.74 11.06
C LEU A 40 -8.77 -10.67 12.35
N LYS A 41 -7.75 -11.53 12.47
CA LYS A 41 -6.91 -11.62 13.66
C LYS A 41 -5.62 -10.83 13.52
N ASP A 42 -5.05 -10.46 14.66
CA ASP A 42 -3.79 -9.70 14.73
C ASP A 42 -2.56 -10.53 14.33
N ASP A 43 -2.67 -11.85 14.34
CA ASP A 43 -1.65 -12.77 13.83
C ASP A 43 -1.67 -12.91 12.29
N GLY A 44 -2.52 -12.13 11.62
CA GLY A 44 -2.66 -12.11 10.17
C GLY A 44 -3.59 -13.17 9.59
N THR A 45 -4.18 -14.04 10.43
CA THR A 45 -5.10 -15.09 9.99
C THR A 45 -6.56 -14.62 9.94
N ILE A 46 -7.40 -15.43 9.31
CA ILE A 46 -8.86 -15.35 9.44
C ILE A 46 -9.34 -16.55 10.25
N VAL A 47 -10.22 -16.31 11.22
CA VAL A 47 -10.87 -17.37 12.00
C VAL A 47 -12.37 -17.27 11.83
N LEU A 48 -12.99 -18.33 11.32
CA LEU A 48 -14.44 -18.49 11.22
C LEU A 48 -14.90 -19.54 12.23
N GLU A 49 -15.63 -19.10 13.25
CA GLU A 49 -16.21 -20.00 14.25
C GLU A 49 -17.35 -20.83 13.67
N ASP A 50 -17.66 -21.97 14.29
CA ASP A 50 -18.71 -22.87 13.82
C ASP A 50 -20.05 -22.17 13.57
N LYS A 51 -20.47 -21.25 14.45
CA LYS A 51 -21.73 -20.50 14.28
C LYS A 51 -21.71 -19.62 13.03
N MET A 52 -20.57 -19.01 12.73
CA MET A 52 -20.39 -18.18 11.53
C MET A 52 -20.41 -19.07 10.28
N LEU A 53 -19.76 -20.23 10.33
CA LEU A 53 -19.82 -21.21 9.24
C LEU A 53 -21.26 -21.67 9.02
N ASP A 54 -21.96 -22.09 10.06
CA ASP A 54 -23.34 -22.57 9.98
C ASP A 54 -24.24 -21.50 9.34
N GLU A 55 -24.06 -20.23 9.71
CA GLU A 55 -24.75 -19.10 9.07
C GLU A 55 -24.42 -18.99 7.58
N LEU A 56 -23.15 -19.03 7.18
CA LEU A 56 -22.70 -18.88 5.79
C LEU A 56 -23.18 -20.01 4.86
N TYR A 57 -23.46 -21.20 5.39
CA TYR A 57 -23.91 -22.36 4.62
C TYR A 57 -25.40 -22.67 4.78
N LEU A 58 -26.19 -21.75 5.35
CA LEU A 58 -27.66 -21.83 5.30
C LEU A 58 -28.15 -21.85 3.85
N ILE A 59 -29.38 -22.32 3.63
CA ILE A 59 -30.03 -22.25 2.31
C ILE A 59 -30.80 -20.94 2.22
N ASP A 60 -30.50 -20.16 1.19
CA ASP A 60 -31.21 -18.94 0.83
C ASP A 60 -31.78 -19.06 -0.60
N ASN A 61 -32.64 -18.12 -0.99
CA ASN A 61 -33.22 -18.08 -2.32
C ASN A 61 -32.63 -16.94 -3.16
N PHE A 62 -32.26 -17.23 -4.40
CA PHE A 62 -31.87 -16.24 -5.39
C PHE A 62 -32.57 -16.55 -6.72
N ASP A 63 -33.36 -15.60 -7.24
CA ASP A 63 -34.12 -15.76 -8.49
C ASP A 63 -34.94 -17.08 -8.53
N ASN A 64 -35.67 -17.37 -7.44
CA ASN A 64 -36.46 -18.59 -7.21
C ASN A 64 -35.66 -19.91 -7.14
N LEU A 65 -34.33 -19.87 -7.08
CA LEU A 65 -33.50 -21.03 -6.79
C LEU A 65 -33.07 -21.03 -5.33
N SER A 66 -33.31 -22.14 -4.63
CA SER A 66 -32.72 -22.40 -3.32
C SER A 66 -31.26 -22.84 -3.49
N LEU A 67 -30.34 -22.12 -2.87
CA LEU A 67 -28.89 -22.31 -2.99
C LEU A 67 -28.21 -22.04 -1.63
N PRO A 68 -27.03 -22.61 -1.37
CA PRO A 68 -26.20 -22.22 -0.24
C PRO A 68 -25.96 -20.70 -0.21
N ARG A 69 -26.16 -20.09 0.96
CA ARG A 69 -26.12 -18.65 1.21
C ARG A 69 -24.83 -18.01 0.73
N LEU A 70 -23.69 -18.63 1.01
CA LEU A 70 -22.40 -18.11 0.55
C LEU A 70 -22.34 -17.97 -0.98
N PHE A 71 -22.97 -18.86 -1.74
CA PHE A 71 -23.06 -18.74 -3.20
C PHE A 71 -24.11 -17.71 -3.63
N VAL A 72 -25.24 -17.61 -2.91
CA VAL A 72 -26.22 -16.52 -3.10
C VAL A 72 -25.54 -15.16 -2.97
N PHE A 73 -24.66 -14.97 -1.98
CA PHE A 73 -23.92 -13.73 -1.80
C PHE A 73 -23.02 -13.39 -2.99
N ILE A 74 -22.38 -14.40 -3.61
CA ILE A 74 -21.63 -14.20 -4.85
C ILE A 74 -22.58 -13.71 -5.94
N LEU A 75 -23.69 -14.41 -6.20
CA LEU A 75 -24.62 -14.05 -7.27
C LEU A 75 -25.23 -12.67 -7.07
N GLU A 76 -25.67 -12.33 -5.86
CA GLU A 76 -26.21 -11.00 -5.52
C GLU A 76 -25.19 -9.90 -5.81
N GLU A 77 -23.95 -10.09 -5.34
CA GLU A 77 -22.92 -9.07 -5.48
C GLU A 77 -22.44 -8.93 -6.92
N THR A 78 -22.30 -10.04 -7.65
CA THR A 78 -22.04 -10.00 -9.10
C THR A 78 -23.17 -9.30 -9.84
N ALA A 79 -24.44 -9.61 -9.52
CA ALA A 79 -25.60 -8.99 -10.16
C ALA A 79 -25.67 -7.48 -9.88
N ARG A 80 -25.33 -7.06 -8.66
CA ARG A 80 -25.24 -5.66 -8.24
C ARG A 80 -24.19 -4.90 -9.05
N ILE A 81 -22.99 -5.46 -9.21
CA ILE A 81 -21.89 -4.85 -9.97
C ILE A 81 -22.23 -4.77 -11.46
N GLU A 82 -22.84 -5.82 -12.01
CA GLU A 82 -23.17 -5.93 -13.44
C GLU A 82 -24.48 -5.19 -13.83
N GLY A 83 -25.27 -4.81 -12.83
CA GLY A 83 -26.62 -4.25 -12.99
C GLY A 83 -27.64 -5.23 -13.60
N ASP A 84 -27.34 -6.53 -13.64
CA ASP A 84 -28.16 -7.55 -14.30
C ASP A 84 -27.91 -8.95 -13.71
N ILE A 85 -28.96 -9.57 -13.19
CA ILE A 85 -28.96 -10.95 -12.66
C ILE A 85 -28.51 -11.96 -13.71
N ARG A 86 -28.91 -11.78 -14.98
CA ARG A 86 -28.55 -12.70 -16.07
C ARG A 86 -27.05 -12.70 -16.33
N LYS A 87 -26.40 -11.55 -16.18
CA LYS A 87 -24.94 -11.45 -16.31
C LYS A 87 -24.22 -12.16 -15.17
N ALA A 88 -24.77 -12.17 -13.95
CA ALA A 88 -24.21 -12.96 -12.85
C ALA A 88 -24.19 -14.46 -13.18
N TYR A 89 -25.27 -15.02 -13.72
CA TYR A 89 -25.28 -16.42 -14.17
C TYR A 89 -24.30 -16.70 -15.31
N ASN A 90 -24.07 -15.72 -16.21
CA ASN A 90 -23.12 -15.87 -17.31
C ASN A 90 -21.67 -16.05 -16.82
N TYR A 91 -21.34 -15.71 -15.58
CA TYR A 91 -20.01 -15.96 -15.03
C TYR A 91 -19.72 -17.46 -14.87
N PHE A 92 -20.77 -18.28 -14.71
CA PHE A 92 -20.70 -19.72 -14.47
C PHE A 92 -21.13 -20.55 -15.69
N LYS A 93 -21.51 -19.89 -16.80
CA LYS A 93 -22.11 -20.53 -17.98
C LYS A 93 -21.14 -20.54 -19.16
N GLY A 94 -20.79 -21.74 -19.64
CA GLY A 94 -20.06 -21.93 -20.90
C GLY A 94 -18.66 -21.29 -20.93
N ASN A 95 -18.20 -20.85 -22.11
CA ASN A 95 -16.80 -20.44 -22.35
C ASN A 95 -16.50 -18.93 -22.20
N VAL A 96 -17.48 -18.10 -21.84
CA VAL A 96 -17.35 -16.62 -21.91
C VAL A 96 -17.30 -15.96 -20.52
N GLY A 97 -17.63 -16.72 -19.47
CA GLY A 97 -17.61 -16.29 -18.08
C GLY A 97 -16.22 -16.32 -17.45
N TYR A 98 -16.15 -15.91 -16.17
CA TYR A 98 -14.94 -16.04 -15.36
C TYR A 98 -14.62 -17.48 -15.02
N TYR A 99 -15.65 -18.31 -14.89
CA TYR A 99 -15.56 -19.70 -14.49
C TYR A 99 -15.97 -20.58 -15.66
N GLU A 100 -15.05 -20.75 -16.62
CA GLU A 100 -15.31 -21.43 -17.89
C GLU A 100 -15.80 -22.86 -17.65
N ASN A 101 -16.97 -23.20 -18.20
CA ASN A 101 -17.56 -24.53 -18.07
C ASN A 101 -17.78 -24.97 -16.61
N TYR A 102 -17.89 -24.02 -15.67
CA TYR A 102 -18.30 -24.34 -14.30
C TYR A 102 -19.64 -25.06 -14.30
N VAL A 103 -20.57 -24.63 -15.16
CA VAL A 103 -21.70 -25.44 -15.62
C VAL A 103 -21.65 -25.50 -17.15
N ALA A 104 -21.83 -26.71 -17.69
CA ALA A 104 -21.82 -26.95 -19.14
C ALA A 104 -22.90 -26.11 -19.84
N GLN A 105 -22.64 -25.70 -21.09
CA GLN A 105 -23.62 -24.98 -21.89
C GLN A 105 -24.79 -25.90 -22.25
N VAL A 106 -25.93 -25.68 -21.59
CA VAL A 106 -27.17 -26.42 -21.80
C VAL A 106 -28.36 -25.45 -21.90
N LYS A 107 -29.56 -25.95 -22.22
CA LYS A 107 -30.80 -25.16 -22.16
C LYS A 107 -30.98 -24.56 -20.77
N GLU A 108 -31.60 -23.39 -20.68
CA GLU A 108 -31.67 -22.58 -19.45
C GLU A 108 -32.21 -23.34 -18.23
N LYS A 109 -33.34 -24.06 -18.38
CA LYS A 109 -33.89 -24.87 -17.29
C LYS A 109 -32.92 -25.94 -16.78
N GLN A 110 -32.26 -26.63 -17.71
CA GLN A 110 -31.26 -27.66 -17.39
C GLN A 110 -29.99 -27.05 -16.78
N PHE A 111 -29.64 -25.81 -17.16
CA PHE A 111 -28.55 -25.07 -16.56
C PHE A 111 -28.84 -24.78 -15.09
N MET A 112 -30.03 -24.27 -14.77
CA MET A 112 -30.45 -23.96 -13.41
C MET A 112 -30.43 -25.21 -12.51
N GLU A 113 -30.97 -26.32 -13.00
CA GLU A 113 -30.95 -27.61 -12.29
C GLU A 113 -29.52 -28.11 -12.05
N ASN A 114 -28.65 -28.03 -13.06
CA ASN A 114 -27.26 -28.46 -12.93
C ASN A 114 -26.44 -27.55 -12.02
N LEU A 115 -26.64 -26.22 -12.13
CA LEU A 115 -26.02 -25.23 -11.26
C LEU A 115 -26.39 -25.52 -9.81
N SER A 116 -27.68 -25.70 -9.52
CA SER A 116 -28.14 -26.01 -8.17
C SER A 116 -27.46 -27.27 -7.62
N LYS A 117 -27.44 -28.37 -8.39
CA LYS A 117 -26.76 -29.62 -7.97
C LYS A 117 -25.27 -29.42 -7.69
N ILE A 118 -24.54 -28.78 -8.60
CA ILE A 118 -23.10 -28.54 -8.46
C ILE A 118 -22.82 -27.64 -7.26
N VAL A 119 -23.57 -26.56 -7.10
CA VAL A 119 -23.36 -25.57 -6.03
C VAL A 119 -23.65 -26.17 -4.67
N HIS A 120 -24.72 -26.94 -4.49
CA HIS A 120 -24.98 -27.61 -3.20
C HIS A 120 -23.86 -28.56 -2.80
N TYR A 121 -23.20 -29.19 -3.77
CA TYR A 121 -22.06 -30.06 -3.49
C TYR A 121 -20.81 -29.24 -3.12
N ILE A 122 -20.47 -28.24 -3.93
CA ILE A 122 -19.25 -27.44 -3.76
C ILE A 122 -19.33 -26.54 -2.53
N PHE A 123 -20.47 -25.87 -2.30
CA PHE A 123 -20.72 -24.96 -1.19
C PHE A 123 -21.40 -25.67 -0.01
N ARG A 124 -20.82 -26.79 0.41
CA ARG A 124 -21.09 -27.40 1.70
C ARG A 124 -20.11 -26.89 2.76
N LYS A 125 -20.45 -27.09 4.04
CA LYS A 125 -19.52 -26.81 5.15
C LYS A 125 -18.21 -27.58 4.90
N PRO A 126 -17.04 -26.91 4.87
CA PRO A 126 -15.78 -27.54 4.47
C PRO A 126 -15.38 -28.72 5.34
N SER A 127 -14.98 -29.82 4.71
CA SER A 127 -14.30 -30.94 5.39
C SER A 127 -12.80 -30.86 5.11
N LEU A 128 -11.99 -30.80 6.17
CA LEU A 128 -10.51 -30.78 6.11
C LEU A 128 -9.92 -32.14 6.49
N GLU A 129 -10.56 -33.21 6.03
CA GLU A 129 -10.12 -34.59 6.22
C GLU A 129 -9.46 -35.13 4.95
N GLY A 130 -8.74 -36.24 5.06
CA GLY A 130 -8.08 -36.92 3.94
C GLY A 130 -6.56 -36.88 4.00
N THR A 131 -5.94 -37.72 3.18
CA THR A 131 -4.49 -37.92 3.12
C THR A 131 -3.79 -36.97 2.15
N ASP A 132 -4.52 -36.50 1.14
CA ASP A 132 -3.99 -35.60 0.12
C ASP A 132 -3.93 -34.15 0.61
N ARG A 133 -3.15 -33.33 -0.07
CA ARG A 133 -2.88 -31.93 0.31
C ARG A 133 -3.35 -30.97 -0.76
N CYS A 134 -4.04 -29.92 -0.32
CA CYS A 134 -4.45 -28.81 -1.17
C CYS A 134 -3.24 -28.11 -1.78
N PHE A 135 -3.23 -27.98 -3.10
CA PHE A 135 -2.20 -27.28 -3.85
C PHE A 135 -2.03 -25.80 -3.43
N PHE A 136 -3.11 -25.15 -2.98
CA PHE A 136 -3.10 -23.72 -2.63
C PHE A 136 -2.71 -23.43 -1.18
N CYS A 137 -3.25 -24.19 -0.22
CA CYS A 137 -3.10 -23.88 1.20
C CYS A 137 -2.48 -25.00 2.03
N GLY A 138 -2.22 -26.18 1.45
CA GLY A 138 -1.66 -27.33 2.16
C GLY A 138 -2.64 -28.04 3.11
N ASN A 139 -3.88 -27.57 3.26
CA ASN A 139 -4.89 -28.27 4.05
C ASN A 139 -5.18 -29.67 3.50
N SER A 140 -5.55 -30.59 4.39
CA SER A 140 -6.04 -31.92 3.99
C SER A 140 -7.29 -31.82 3.13
N LEU A 141 -7.38 -32.71 2.14
CA LEU A 141 -8.56 -32.86 1.30
C LEU A 141 -8.82 -34.33 0.96
N LYS A 142 -10.08 -34.64 0.66
CA LYS A 142 -10.48 -35.92 0.07
C LYS A 142 -10.61 -35.79 -1.44
N THR A 143 -10.20 -36.85 -2.14
CA THR A 143 -10.26 -36.96 -3.61
C THR A 143 -11.27 -38.03 -4.08
N ASP A 144 -12.03 -38.62 -3.14
CA ASP A 144 -13.03 -39.69 -3.37
C ASP A 144 -14.39 -39.16 -3.86
N GLU A 145 -14.37 -38.14 -4.72
CA GLU A 145 -15.56 -37.48 -5.23
C GLU A 145 -15.85 -37.83 -6.69
N ASP A 146 -17.09 -37.62 -7.13
CA ASP A 146 -17.46 -37.74 -8.53
C ASP A 146 -16.52 -36.90 -9.41
N ARG A 147 -16.05 -37.48 -10.52
CA ARG A 147 -15.10 -36.83 -11.44
C ARG A 147 -15.51 -35.41 -11.85
N SER A 148 -16.82 -35.19 -12.05
CA SER A 148 -17.36 -33.88 -12.42
C SER A 148 -17.17 -32.85 -11.32
N ILE A 149 -17.39 -33.21 -10.06
CA ILE A 149 -17.14 -32.35 -8.91
C ILE A 149 -15.64 -32.13 -8.74
N LEU A 150 -14.86 -33.21 -8.81
CA LEU A 150 -13.43 -33.15 -8.58
C LEU A 150 -12.73 -32.18 -9.56
N GLN A 151 -13.18 -32.11 -10.81
CA GLN A 151 -12.72 -31.10 -11.79
C GLN A 151 -12.97 -29.64 -11.38
N ARG A 152 -14.04 -29.39 -10.62
CA ARG A 152 -14.38 -28.07 -10.05
C ARG A 152 -13.64 -27.78 -8.75
N LYS A 153 -12.86 -28.75 -8.26
CA LYS A 153 -11.90 -28.62 -7.16
C LYS A 153 -10.46 -28.78 -7.63
N GLN A 154 -10.18 -28.51 -8.90
CA GLN A 154 -8.82 -28.49 -9.44
C GLN A 154 -8.38 -27.06 -9.75
N PHE A 155 -7.07 -26.83 -9.64
CA PHE A 155 -6.41 -25.71 -10.30
C PHE A 155 -6.44 -25.96 -11.81
N SER A 156 -7.56 -25.61 -12.43
CA SER A 156 -7.87 -25.86 -13.84
C SER A 156 -8.39 -24.58 -14.50
N ARG A 157 -8.56 -24.58 -15.83
CA ARG A 157 -9.22 -23.46 -16.54
C ARG A 157 -10.63 -23.15 -16.04
N ILE A 158 -11.31 -24.10 -15.38
CA ILE A 158 -12.65 -23.90 -14.84
C ILE A 158 -12.63 -22.82 -13.77
N LEU A 159 -11.67 -22.87 -12.86
CA LEU A 159 -11.54 -21.88 -11.79
C LEU A 159 -10.52 -20.80 -12.13
N PHE A 160 -9.46 -21.12 -12.86
CA PHE A 160 -8.27 -20.28 -13.10
C PHE A 160 -7.92 -20.19 -14.58
N LYS A 161 -8.85 -19.71 -15.39
CA LYS A 161 -8.69 -19.52 -16.85
C LYS A 161 -7.34 -18.90 -17.25
N ASP A 162 -6.90 -17.89 -16.51
CA ASP A 162 -5.70 -17.10 -16.84
C ASP A 162 -4.39 -17.75 -16.37
N PHE A 163 -4.44 -18.71 -15.45
CA PHE A 163 -3.26 -19.29 -14.80
C PHE A 163 -3.09 -20.79 -15.04
N SER A 164 -4.03 -21.42 -15.74
CA SER A 164 -4.07 -22.87 -15.91
C SER A 164 -4.30 -23.29 -17.36
N SER A 165 -3.81 -24.49 -17.69
CA SER A 165 -4.09 -25.17 -18.96
C SER A 165 -5.39 -25.97 -18.91
N SER A 166 -5.88 -26.38 -20.09
CA SER A 166 -6.97 -27.35 -20.19
C SER A 166 -6.39 -28.75 -20.07
N GLU A 167 -6.99 -29.60 -19.23
CA GLU A 167 -6.56 -31.01 -19.06
C GLU A 167 -6.61 -31.78 -20.40
N GLY A 168 -7.61 -31.51 -21.24
CA GLY A 168 -7.83 -32.24 -22.50
C GLY A 168 -7.47 -31.49 -23.79
N LYS A 169 -6.77 -30.35 -23.75
CA LYS A 169 -6.40 -29.60 -24.96
C LYS A 169 -4.92 -29.26 -24.97
N PHE A 170 -4.27 -29.46 -26.12
CA PHE A 170 -2.88 -29.08 -26.35
C PHE A 170 -2.77 -27.58 -26.75
N PRO A 171 -1.74 -26.83 -26.30
CA PRO A 171 -0.72 -27.24 -25.33
C PRO A 171 -1.32 -27.38 -23.92
N ASN A 172 -1.02 -28.49 -23.25
CA ASN A 172 -1.29 -28.63 -21.82
C ASN A 172 0.03 -28.49 -21.05
N SER A 173 -0.05 -27.99 -19.83
CA SER A 173 1.07 -27.87 -18.91
C SER A 173 1.05 -28.96 -17.83
N PHE A 174 0.23 -30.01 -18.02
CA PHE A 174 0.04 -31.08 -17.05
C PHE A 174 0.72 -32.36 -17.54
N TRP A 175 1.52 -32.97 -16.66
CA TRP A 175 2.19 -34.22 -16.97
C TRP A 175 1.17 -35.31 -17.33
N ASN A 176 1.39 -36.02 -18.44
CA ASN A 176 0.48 -37.04 -18.97
C ASN A 176 -0.98 -36.60 -19.18
N MET A 177 -1.24 -35.30 -19.38
CA MET A 177 -2.61 -34.77 -19.49
C MET A 177 -3.48 -35.02 -18.26
N SER A 178 -2.86 -35.19 -17.09
CA SER A 178 -3.58 -35.42 -15.83
C SER A 178 -3.35 -34.26 -14.87
N ASN A 179 -4.44 -33.63 -14.44
CA ASN A 179 -4.35 -32.51 -13.49
C ASN A 179 -4.46 -33.02 -12.05
N GLU A 180 -3.32 -33.11 -11.36
CA GLU A 180 -3.25 -33.54 -9.96
C GLU A 180 -3.27 -32.38 -8.96
N PHE A 181 -3.44 -31.14 -9.43
CA PHE A 181 -3.46 -29.96 -8.57
C PHE A 181 -4.84 -29.72 -7.96
N TYR A 182 -5.19 -30.56 -6.98
CA TYR A 182 -6.47 -30.47 -6.28
C TYR A 182 -6.49 -29.37 -5.20
N LEU A 183 -7.69 -28.85 -4.96
CA LEU A 183 -8.01 -27.80 -4.00
C LEU A 183 -8.94 -28.36 -2.94
N CYS A 184 -8.73 -27.99 -1.68
CA CYS A 184 -9.69 -28.30 -0.62
C CYS A 184 -11.02 -27.55 -0.82
N ASP A 185 -12.05 -27.94 -0.07
CA ASP A 185 -13.38 -27.31 -0.07
C ASP A 185 -13.27 -25.78 0.05
N VAL A 186 -12.48 -25.30 1.03
CA VAL A 186 -12.27 -23.87 1.27
C VAL A 186 -11.67 -23.17 0.04
N CYS A 187 -10.54 -23.64 -0.48
CA CYS A 187 -9.86 -22.97 -1.59
C CYS A 187 -10.70 -22.99 -2.88
N SER A 188 -11.43 -24.09 -3.13
CA SER A 188 -12.30 -24.20 -4.31
C SER A 188 -13.45 -23.19 -4.27
N GLN A 189 -14.07 -23.00 -3.10
CA GLN A 189 -15.11 -21.99 -2.90
C GLN A 189 -14.54 -20.56 -2.96
N MET A 190 -13.41 -20.28 -2.29
CA MET A 190 -12.77 -18.96 -2.29
C MET A 190 -12.37 -18.53 -3.71
N ALA A 191 -11.98 -19.47 -4.58
CA ALA A 191 -11.66 -19.17 -5.98
C ALA A 191 -12.80 -18.47 -6.73
N LEU A 192 -14.05 -18.69 -6.31
CA LEU A 192 -15.23 -18.09 -6.91
C LEU A 192 -15.47 -16.63 -6.49
N PHE A 193 -14.62 -16.07 -5.63
CA PHE A 193 -14.63 -14.66 -5.26
C PHE A 193 -13.57 -13.81 -6.00
N ARG A 194 -12.74 -14.42 -6.86
CA ARG A 194 -11.60 -13.72 -7.50
C ARG A 194 -12.01 -12.48 -8.30
N HIS A 195 -13.15 -12.55 -8.99
CA HIS A 195 -13.61 -11.46 -9.86
C HIS A 195 -13.98 -10.17 -9.09
N PHE A 196 -14.18 -10.25 -7.77
CA PHE A 196 -14.36 -9.06 -6.93
C PHE A 196 -13.05 -8.29 -6.67
N VAL A 197 -11.91 -8.91 -6.98
CA VAL A 197 -10.57 -8.29 -6.91
C VAL A 197 -10.10 -7.89 -8.29
N PHE A 198 -10.21 -8.79 -9.26
CA PHE A 198 -9.77 -8.59 -10.65
C PHE A 198 -10.98 -8.61 -11.59
N PRO A 199 -11.59 -7.44 -11.90
CA PRO A 199 -12.79 -7.37 -12.72
C PRO A 199 -12.53 -7.70 -14.21
N LYS A 200 -13.57 -7.82 -15.04
CA LYS A 200 -13.43 -8.25 -16.44
C LYS A 200 -12.98 -7.10 -17.33
N SER A 201 -13.36 -5.90 -16.90
CA SER A 201 -13.05 -4.63 -17.51
C SER A 201 -12.41 -3.71 -16.46
N GLY A 202 -11.46 -2.91 -16.92
CA GLY A 202 -10.75 -1.94 -16.11
C GLY A 202 -9.43 -2.45 -15.55
N GLU A 203 -8.88 -1.63 -14.66
CA GLU A 203 -7.61 -1.85 -14.02
C GLU A 203 -7.81 -2.02 -12.52
N SER A 204 -7.01 -2.90 -11.92
CA SER A 204 -7.06 -3.14 -10.48
C SER A 204 -5.66 -3.35 -9.94
N ILE A 205 -5.42 -2.76 -8.77
CA ILE A 205 -4.21 -2.96 -7.99
C ILE A 205 -4.60 -3.81 -6.77
N PHE A 206 -3.85 -4.88 -6.54
CA PHE A 206 -3.96 -5.70 -5.36
C PHE A 206 -2.60 -5.74 -4.64
N VAL A 207 -2.57 -5.37 -3.36
CA VAL A 207 -1.37 -5.43 -2.52
C VAL A 207 -1.45 -6.69 -1.66
N ASN A 208 -0.51 -7.61 -1.88
CA ASN A 208 -0.36 -8.82 -1.10
C ASN A 208 0.71 -8.63 -0.02
N VAL A 209 0.40 -9.06 1.19
CA VAL A 209 1.30 -9.15 2.35
C VAL A 209 0.90 -10.37 3.19
N PRO A 210 1.77 -10.93 4.05
CA PRO A 210 1.46 -12.15 4.81
C PRO A 210 0.55 -11.91 6.02
N SER A 211 -0.53 -11.13 5.84
CA SER A 211 -1.54 -10.83 6.86
C SER A 211 -2.83 -10.37 6.20
N PHE A 212 -3.94 -11.09 6.41
CA PHE A 212 -5.24 -10.71 5.83
C PHE A 212 -5.75 -9.38 6.36
N LYS A 213 -5.43 -9.06 7.62
CA LYS A 213 -5.76 -7.76 8.21
C LYS A 213 -5.03 -6.65 7.47
N ALA A 214 -3.72 -6.79 7.25
CA ALA A 214 -2.94 -5.81 6.50
C ALA A 214 -3.37 -5.74 5.02
N ILE A 215 -3.61 -6.87 4.35
CA ILE A 215 -4.19 -6.93 2.99
C ILE A 215 -5.47 -6.11 2.93
N TRP A 216 -6.41 -6.32 3.86
CA TRP A 216 -7.68 -5.60 3.88
C TRP A 216 -7.46 -4.08 3.92
N TYR A 217 -6.73 -3.59 4.91
CA TYR A 217 -6.55 -2.14 5.08
C TYR A 217 -5.75 -1.50 3.95
N LEU A 218 -4.71 -2.16 3.43
CA LEU A 218 -3.92 -1.64 2.30
C LEU A 218 -4.75 -1.54 1.03
N ASN A 219 -5.54 -2.56 0.71
CA ASN A 219 -6.36 -2.59 -0.50
C ASN A 219 -7.61 -1.72 -0.42
N GLU A 220 -8.07 -1.37 0.79
CA GLU A 220 -9.06 -0.32 0.98
C GLU A 220 -8.44 1.08 0.85
N ALA A 221 -7.28 1.32 1.47
CA ALA A 221 -6.58 2.61 1.41
C ALA A 221 -6.14 3.00 -0.01
N ILE A 222 -5.65 2.03 -0.81
CA ILE A 222 -5.19 2.31 -2.17
C ILE A 222 -6.29 2.88 -3.08
N LYS A 223 -7.57 2.64 -2.76
CA LYS A 223 -8.70 3.19 -3.53
C LYS A 223 -8.72 4.71 -3.53
N ALA A 224 -8.23 5.35 -2.47
CA ALA A 224 -8.14 6.80 -2.36
C ALA A 224 -7.03 7.42 -3.24
N TYR A 225 -6.12 6.60 -3.78
CA TYR A 225 -4.92 7.05 -4.49
C TYR A 225 -4.82 6.50 -5.91
N ARG A 226 -5.93 6.04 -6.49
CA ARG A 226 -5.96 5.39 -7.82
C ARG A 226 -5.50 6.28 -8.97
N ASP A 227 -5.62 7.59 -8.82
CA ASP A 227 -5.23 8.56 -9.85
C ASP A 227 -3.72 8.84 -9.87
N LEU A 228 -2.96 8.31 -8.91
CA LEU A 228 -1.51 8.41 -8.87
C LEU A 228 -0.85 7.28 -9.67
N SER A 229 0.46 7.38 -9.89
CA SER A 229 1.23 6.25 -10.43
C SER A 229 1.17 5.06 -9.46
N LEU A 230 1.24 3.83 -10.00
CA LEU A 230 1.14 2.59 -9.23
C LEU A 230 1.98 2.59 -7.94
N GLU A 231 3.26 2.96 -8.06
CA GLU A 231 4.21 3.00 -6.94
C GLU A 231 3.82 4.04 -5.89
N LEU A 232 3.35 5.21 -6.31
CA LEU A 232 2.91 6.26 -5.40
C LEU A 232 1.59 5.92 -4.71
N SER A 233 0.63 5.31 -5.43
CA SER A 233 -0.62 4.84 -4.85
C SER A 233 -0.37 3.84 -3.72
N VAL A 234 0.48 2.85 -3.97
CA VAL A 234 0.86 1.83 -2.97
C VAL A 234 1.61 2.47 -1.82
N SER A 235 2.58 3.33 -2.11
CA SER A 235 3.39 3.97 -1.08
C SER A 235 2.57 4.87 -0.15
N ARG A 236 1.61 5.62 -0.70
CA ARG A 236 0.67 6.43 0.08
C ARG A 236 -0.22 5.55 0.95
N ALA A 237 -0.78 4.49 0.39
CA ALA A 237 -1.59 3.53 1.14
C ALA A 237 -0.81 2.91 2.31
N ILE A 238 0.44 2.50 2.10
CA ILE A 238 1.29 1.94 3.16
C ILE A 238 1.56 2.98 4.26
N SER A 239 1.95 4.19 3.88
CA SER A 239 2.21 5.29 4.83
C SER A 239 0.97 5.61 5.66
N GLU A 240 -0.20 5.66 5.04
CA GLU A 240 -1.47 5.96 5.72
C GLU A 240 -1.88 4.84 6.68
N VAL A 241 -1.86 3.59 6.21
CA VAL A 241 -2.22 2.40 7.01
C VAL A 241 -1.27 2.25 8.20
N HIS A 242 0.04 2.49 7.99
CA HIS A 242 1.03 2.50 9.06
C HIS A 242 0.69 3.52 10.16
N LEU A 243 0.36 4.76 9.78
CA LEU A 243 0.01 5.79 10.76
C LEU A 243 -1.30 5.49 11.50
N LYS A 244 -2.31 4.99 10.79
CA LYS A 244 -3.64 4.73 11.36
C LYS A 244 -3.64 3.54 12.31
N LEU A 245 -2.85 2.52 12.01
CA LEU A 245 -2.94 1.24 12.72
C LEU A 245 -1.68 0.94 13.55
N GLN A 246 -0.65 1.80 13.50
CA GLN A 246 0.61 1.88 14.26
C GLN A 246 1.42 0.57 14.49
N ARG A 247 0.89 -0.60 14.09
CA ARG A 247 1.29 -1.92 14.57
C ARG A 247 0.99 -3.06 13.60
N LEU A 248 0.36 -2.80 12.44
CA LEU A 248 0.00 -3.90 11.53
C LEU A 248 1.24 -4.56 10.92
N LEU A 249 2.14 -3.79 10.33
CA LEU A 249 3.26 -4.36 9.56
C LEU A 249 4.40 -4.77 10.49
N GLY A 250 4.28 -5.98 11.06
CA GLY A 250 5.35 -6.70 11.73
C GLY A 250 6.54 -6.95 10.81
N ILE A 251 7.71 -7.30 11.35
CA ILE A 251 8.98 -7.41 10.60
C ILE A 251 8.87 -8.33 9.37
N TRP A 252 8.15 -9.43 9.47
CA TRP A 252 7.92 -10.39 8.37
C TRP A 252 6.99 -9.84 7.28
N GLU A 253 6.04 -8.99 7.64
CA GLU A 253 5.12 -8.37 6.68
C GLU A 253 5.82 -7.34 5.79
N ARG A 254 6.92 -6.75 6.28
CA ARG A 254 7.73 -5.78 5.53
C ARG A 254 8.50 -6.41 4.38
N GLN A 255 8.84 -7.69 4.49
CA GLN A 255 9.74 -8.35 3.54
C GLN A 255 9.07 -8.82 2.25
N ASN A 256 7.73 -8.91 2.23
CA ASN A 256 6.98 -9.58 1.16
C ASN A 256 5.80 -8.72 0.66
N VAL A 257 5.98 -7.41 0.49
CA VAL A 257 4.96 -6.56 -0.13
C VAL A 257 4.99 -6.76 -1.64
N GLU A 258 4.04 -7.55 -2.13
CA GLU A 258 3.85 -7.80 -3.57
C GLU A 258 2.70 -6.94 -4.09
N VAL A 259 2.92 -6.28 -5.22
CA VAL A 259 1.91 -5.44 -5.87
C VAL A 259 1.52 -6.10 -7.17
N ILE A 260 0.26 -6.51 -7.26
CA ILE A 260 -0.32 -7.17 -8.42
C ILE A 260 -1.14 -6.12 -9.16
N TYR A 261 -0.68 -5.74 -10.34
CA TYR A 261 -1.41 -4.88 -11.26
C TYR A 261 -2.05 -5.73 -12.35
N TYR A 262 -3.34 -5.53 -12.57
CA TYR A 262 -4.12 -6.24 -13.57
C TYR A 262 -4.87 -5.26 -14.47
N ASN A 263 -4.83 -5.51 -15.78
CA ASN A 263 -5.37 -4.62 -16.82
C ASN A 263 -6.38 -5.32 -17.76
N SER A 264 -7.24 -6.19 -17.22
CA SER A 264 -8.20 -7.01 -17.98
C SER A 264 -7.61 -8.10 -18.89
N LYS A 265 -6.31 -8.05 -19.19
CA LYS A 265 -5.63 -8.98 -20.12
C LYS A 265 -4.45 -9.71 -19.51
N SER A 266 -3.75 -9.07 -18.58
CA SER A 266 -2.49 -9.57 -18.03
C SER A 266 -2.34 -9.17 -16.58
N TYR A 267 -1.55 -9.97 -15.86
CA TYR A 267 -1.11 -9.69 -14.50
C TYR A 267 0.36 -9.28 -14.55
N ARG A 268 0.72 -8.22 -13.83
CA ARG A 268 2.10 -7.81 -13.60
C ARG A 268 2.35 -7.75 -12.11
N ILE A 269 3.43 -8.37 -11.68
CA ILE A 269 3.81 -8.44 -10.26
C ILE A 269 5.03 -7.55 -10.06
N TYR A 270 4.95 -6.66 -9.09
CA TYR A 270 6.02 -5.77 -8.68
C TYR A 270 6.33 -6.01 -7.20
N TYR A 271 7.60 -5.92 -6.84
CA TYR A 271 8.04 -6.01 -5.45
C TYR A 271 8.49 -4.63 -4.98
N MET A 272 7.94 -4.16 -3.88
CA MET A 272 8.33 -2.88 -3.30
C MET A 272 9.76 -3.01 -2.71
N PRO A 273 10.69 -2.11 -3.04
CA PRO A 273 12.03 -2.14 -2.48
C PRO A 273 11.99 -2.03 -0.95
N GLN A 274 12.74 -2.89 -0.25
CA GLN A 274 12.79 -2.91 1.23
C GLN A 274 13.16 -1.55 1.84
N ARG A 275 14.03 -0.78 1.17
CA ARG A 275 14.37 0.58 1.58
C ARG A 275 13.13 1.48 1.65
N VAL A 276 12.29 1.45 0.61
CA VAL A 276 11.07 2.28 0.55
C VAL A 276 10.11 1.85 1.65
N ILE A 277 9.91 0.56 1.85
CA ILE A 277 9.06 0.04 2.93
C ILE A 277 9.58 0.52 4.29
N ASN A 278 10.89 0.43 4.57
CA ASN A 278 11.46 0.90 5.83
C ASN A 278 11.26 2.40 6.06
N LEU A 279 11.33 3.23 5.01
CA LEU A 279 11.05 4.66 5.09
C LEU A 279 9.58 4.93 5.40
N LEU A 280 8.65 4.27 4.69
CA LEU A 280 7.20 4.46 4.86
C LEU A 280 6.65 3.86 6.16
N LEU A 281 7.40 2.98 6.81
CA LEU A 281 7.07 2.41 8.12
C LEU A 281 7.82 3.08 9.27
N ASN A 282 8.64 4.09 9.00
CA ASN A 282 9.14 4.97 10.05
C ASN A 282 8.03 5.98 10.40
N THR A 283 7.51 5.90 11.63
CA THR A 283 6.40 6.74 12.10
C THR A 283 6.68 8.24 11.98
N ARG A 284 7.93 8.66 12.20
CA ARG A 284 8.31 10.08 12.11
C ARG A 284 8.33 10.54 10.65
N ILE A 285 8.94 9.77 9.74
CA ILE A 285 8.94 10.07 8.30
C ILE A 285 7.51 10.14 7.78
N SER A 286 6.70 9.11 8.03
CA SER A 286 5.32 9.05 7.56
C SER A 286 4.46 10.17 8.13
N SER A 287 4.64 10.51 9.41
CA SER A 287 3.93 11.63 10.03
C SER A 287 4.29 12.96 9.37
N ILE A 288 5.57 13.19 9.09
CA ILE A 288 6.03 14.41 8.42
C ILE A 288 5.51 14.47 6.97
N LEU A 289 5.59 13.36 6.24
CA LEU A 289 5.08 13.28 4.87
C LEU A 289 3.57 13.52 4.79
N ASN A 290 2.81 12.98 5.74
CA ASN A 290 1.38 13.20 5.83
C ASN A 290 1.03 14.65 6.19
N SER A 291 1.79 15.28 7.08
CA SER A 291 1.55 16.67 7.50
C SER A 291 1.95 17.68 6.43
N LEU A 292 3.01 17.42 5.66
CA LEU A 292 3.38 18.24 4.51
C LEU A 292 2.33 18.12 3.39
N ASN A 293 1.80 16.92 3.16
CA ASN A 293 0.81 16.65 2.11
C ASN A 293 1.26 17.10 0.69
N SER A 294 2.56 16.98 0.39
CA SER A 294 3.13 17.30 -0.92
C SER A 294 3.48 16.02 -1.69
N ILE A 295 2.95 15.87 -2.90
CA ILE A 295 3.29 14.74 -3.77
C ILE A 295 4.78 14.80 -4.16
N LYS A 296 5.32 15.98 -4.50
CA LYS A 296 6.72 16.09 -4.91
C LYS A 296 7.70 15.76 -3.80
N ILE A 297 7.44 16.19 -2.57
CA ILE A 297 8.29 15.82 -1.42
C ILE A 297 8.19 14.33 -1.12
N PHE A 298 6.99 13.76 -1.23
CA PHE A 298 6.77 12.32 -1.06
C PHE A 298 7.55 11.50 -2.09
N GLU A 299 7.50 11.90 -3.37
CA GLU A 299 8.30 11.33 -4.44
C GLU A 299 9.81 11.43 -4.14
N ALA A 300 10.29 12.60 -3.71
CA ALA A 300 11.71 12.82 -3.38
C ALA A 300 12.22 11.89 -2.27
N VAL A 301 11.35 11.45 -1.35
CA VAL A 301 11.72 10.48 -0.30
C VAL A 301 11.73 9.05 -0.83
N ILE A 302 10.77 8.69 -1.70
CA ILE A 302 10.65 7.35 -2.25
C ILE A 302 11.78 7.07 -3.26
N TYR A 303 12.05 8.03 -4.14
CA TYR A 303 13.04 7.94 -5.20
C TYR A 303 14.40 8.46 -4.68
N GLN A 304 15.35 7.55 -4.48
CA GLN A 304 16.63 7.88 -3.82
C GLN A 304 17.41 8.96 -4.57
N GLU A 305 17.40 8.88 -5.89
CA GLU A 305 18.05 9.80 -6.81
C GLU A 305 17.46 11.22 -6.74
N ARG A 306 16.26 11.35 -6.18
CA ARG A 306 15.53 12.62 -6.01
C ARG A 306 15.64 13.19 -4.60
N LEU A 307 16.34 12.53 -3.67
CA LEU A 307 16.43 12.99 -2.28
C LEU A 307 17.03 14.40 -2.17
N ASN A 308 17.94 14.76 -3.09
CA ASN A 308 18.55 16.09 -3.16
C ASN A 308 17.55 17.20 -3.58
N GLU A 309 16.40 16.86 -4.16
CA GLU A 309 15.32 17.83 -4.43
C GLU A 309 14.77 18.44 -3.13
N ILE A 310 14.87 17.72 -2.00
CA ILE A 310 14.50 18.27 -0.68
C ILE A 310 15.42 19.44 -0.31
N LEU A 311 16.74 19.28 -0.49
CA LEU A 311 17.72 20.33 -0.22
C LEU A 311 17.57 21.53 -1.17
N GLU A 312 17.23 21.26 -2.44
CA GLU A 312 16.91 22.33 -3.38
C GLU A 312 15.66 23.10 -2.96
N CYS A 313 14.62 22.40 -2.51
CA CYS A 313 13.41 23.02 -1.99
C CYS A 313 13.71 23.87 -0.73
N GLU A 314 14.52 23.36 0.21
CA GLU A 314 14.97 24.11 1.39
C GLU A 314 15.71 25.40 1.01
N TYR A 315 16.67 25.31 0.10
CA TYR A 315 17.39 26.47 -0.39
C TYR A 315 16.45 27.50 -1.03
N LEU A 316 15.55 27.08 -1.91
CA LEU A 316 14.61 27.98 -2.57
C LEU A 316 13.63 28.63 -1.59
N LEU A 317 13.19 27.90 -0.56
CA LEU A 317 12.35 28.43 0.53
C LEU A 317 13.09 29.49 1.35
N LEU A 318 14.32 29.21 1.76
CA LEU A 318 15.15 30.17 2.49
C LEU A 318 15.41 31.42 1.64
N LYS A 319 15.69 31.24 0.35
CA LYS A 319 15.88 32.36 -0.58
C LYS A 319 14.61 33.20 -0.74
N TYR A 320 13.44 32.56 -0.85
CA TYR A 320 12.15 33.23 -0.91
C TYR A 320 11.87 34.07 0.34
N LEU A 321 12.18 33.53 1.52
CA LEU A 321 11.97 34.22 2.80
C LEU A 321 12.95 35.38 3.01
N PHE A 322 14.16 35.30 2.44
CA PHE A 322 15.09 36.42 2.49
C PHE A 322 14.76 37.52 1.48
N ASP A 323 14.16 37.20 0.32
CA ASP A 323 13.94 38.14 -0.79
C ASP A 323 13.02 39.29 -0.37
N VAL A 324 13.55 40.50 -0.44
CA VAL A 324 12.84 41.73 -0.04
C VAL A 324 12.06 42.30 -1.25
N SER A 325 12.46 41.97 -2.47
CA SER A 325 11.83 42.49 -3.69
C SER A 325 10.52 41.76 -4.02
N SER A 326 9.49 42.50 -4.42
CA SER A 326 8.18 41.93 -4.77
C SER A 326 8.21 41.13 -6.08
N SER A 327 9.08 41.50 -7.02
CA SER A 327 9.27 40.82 -8.31
C SER A 327 10.16 39.58 -8.23
N GLY A 328 11.19 39.55 -7.39
CA GLY A 328 12.00 38.37 -7.15
C GLY A 328 11.23 37.28 -6.37
N ARG A 329 10.43 37.71 -5.38
CA ARG A 329 9.53 36.81 -4.64
C ARG A 329 8.49 36.11 -5.51
N SER A 330 7.97 36.74 -6.57
CA SER A 330 6.96 36.11 -7.42
C SER A 330 7.54 34.98 -8.29
N HIS A 331 8.72 35.16 -8.88
CA HIS A 331 9.40 34.12 -9.65
C HIS A 331 9.84 32.95 -8.76
N LEU A 332 10.40 33.23 -7.57
CA LEU A 332 10.77 32.20 -6.61
C LEU A 332 9.54 31.45 -6.08
N ALA A 333 8.42 32.16 -5.83
CA ALA A 333 7.18 31.52 -5.41
C ALA A 333 6.69 30.52 -6.46
N GLU A 334 6.74 30.84 -7.75
CA GLU A 334 6.29 29.90 -8.79
C GLU A 334 7.17 28.64 -8.83
N ASN A 335 8.48 28.78 -8.65
CA ASN A 335 9.41 27.65 -8.61
C ASN A 335 9.20 26.73 -7.40
N VAL A 336 8.72 27.26 -6.27
CA VAL A 336 8.54 26.52 -5.01
C VAL A 336 7.11 26.00 -4.84
N LYS A 337 6.13 26.64 -5.49
CA LYS A 337 4.70 26.29 -5.45
C LYS A 337 4.43 24.83 -5.78
N GLN A 338 5.20 24.25 -6.69
CA GLN A 338 5.12 22.82 -7.03
C GLN A 338 5.44 21.88 -5.85
N TYR A 339 6.23 22.33 -4.88
CA TYR A 339 6.60 21.57 -3.69
C TYR A 339 5.68 21.86 -2.50
N VAL A 340 5.28 23.11 -2.30
CA VAL A 340 4.63 23.54 -1.04
C VAL A 340 3.21 24.07 -1.21
N GLY A 341 2.70 24.14 -2.45
CA GLY A 341 1.39 24.73 -2.75
C GLY A 341 1.38 26.23 -2.49
N ASP A 342 0.53 26.68 -1.57
CA ASP A 342 0.47 28.08 -1.15
C ASP A 342 1.74 28.47 -0.37
N VAL A 343 2.74 28.97 -1.09
CA VAL A 343 4.05 29.35 -0.56
C VAL A 343 3.92 30.38 0.57
N LYS A 344 3.03 31.37 0.44
CA LYS A 344 2.88 32.43 1.46
C LYS A 344 2.44 31.86 2.80
N ARG A 345 1.50 30.91 2.76
CA ARG A 345 0.96 30.27 3.96
C ARG A 345 1.89 29.21 4.54
N ASN A 346 2.61 28.49 3.67
CA ASN A 346 3.28 27.25 4.06
C ASN A 346 4.81 27.37 4.20
N ALA A 347 5.43 28.45 3.71
CA ALA A 347 6.90 28.55 3.64
C ALA A 347 7.59 28.34 5.00
N GLY A 348 7.15 29.01 6.06
CA GLY A 348 7.74 28.85 7.40
C GLY A 348 7.57 27.44 7.96
N TYR A 349 6.42 26.81 7.74
CA TYR A 349 6.16 25.43 8.17
C TYR A 349 7.09 24.44 7.45
N TYR A 350 7.20 24.53 6.13
CA TYR A 350 8.06 23.66 5.33
C TYR A 350 9.54 23.89 5.64
N MET A 351 9.98 25.16 5.76
CA MET A 351 11.36 25.52 6.13
C MET A 351 11.80 24.85 7.44
N ASN A 352 10.88 24.73 8.40
CA ASN A 352 11.18 24.08 9.69
C ASN A 352 11.10 22.56 9.65
N THR A 353 10.31 22.00 8.74
CA THR A 353 9.97 20.57 8.72
C THR A 353 10.83 19.76 7.76
N LEU A 354 11.21 20.32 6.60
CA LEU A 354 12.03 19.62 5.60
C LEU A 354 13.40 19.17 6.14
N PRO A 355 14.12 19.97 6.95
CA PRO A 355 15.40 19.52 7.45
C PRO A 355 15.30 18.33 8.41
N ASP A 356 14.22 18.26 9.19
CA ASP A 356 13.92 17.11 10.05
C ASP A 356 13.59 15.88 9.21
N LEU A 357 12.79 16.03 8.14
CA LEU A 357 12.49 14.95 7.21
C LEU A 357 13.77 14.39 6.59
N PHE A 358 14.61 15.27 6.05
CA PHE A 358 15.86 14.89 5.41
C PHE A 358 16.76 14.12 6.39
N GLN A 359 16.96 14.66 7.59
CA GLN A 359 17.78 14.01 8.62
C GLN A 359 17.24 12.65 9.04
N GLU A 360 15.93 12.51 9.20
CA GLU A 360 15.30 11.24 9.58
C GLU A 360 15.42 10.19 8.46
N VAL A 361 15.19 10.58 7.20
CA VAL A 361 15.39 9.71 6.03
C VAL A 361 16.83 9.20 5.97
N ARG A 362 17.82 10.08 6.16
CA ARG A 362 19.24 9.73 6.19
C ARG A 362 19.58 8.77 7.33
N SER A 363 19.00 9.00 8.51
CA SER A 363 19.16 8.12 9.67
C SER A 363 18.67 6.69 9.37
N VAL A 364 17.48 6.54 8.77
CA VAL A 364 16.95 5.24 8.33
C VAL A 364 17.83 4.58 7.26
N MET A 365 18.52 5.39 6.44
CA MET A 365 19.52 4.91 5.48
C MET A 365 20.89 4.57 6.11
N GLY A 366 21.01 4.59 7.45
CA GLY A 366 22.21 4.22 8.18
C GLY A 366 23.25 5.34 8.32
N VAL A 367 22.92 6.58 7.96
CA VAL A 367 23.82 7.73 8.13
C VAL A 367 23.75 8.17 9.59
N LYS A 368 24.89 8.10 10.29
CA LYS A 368 25.00 8.53 11.69
C LYS A 368 24.76 10.03 11.81
N GLN A 369 23.81 10.41 12.67
CA GLN A 369 23.52 11.80 12.99
C GLN A 369 24.71 12.44 13.70
N MET A 370 25.20 13.57 13.16
CA MET A 370 26.27 14.35 13.79
C MET A 370 25.72 15.30 14.84
N VAL A 371 24.76 16.13 14.44
CA VAL A 371 24.10 17.15 15.27
C VAL A 371 22.61 17.12 14.93
N PRO A 372 21.71 17.23 15.91
CA PRO A 372 20.28 17.30 15.61
C PRO A 372 19.88 18.64 14.98
N VAL A 373 18.95 18.59 14.03
CA VAL A 373 18.46 19.76 13.28
C VAL A 373 17.91 20.86 14.19
N TRP A 374 17.20 20.52 15.27
CA TRP A 374 16.67 21.51 16.21
C TRP A 374 17.77 22.34 16.89
N ARG A 375 18.93 21.72 17.17
CA ARG A 375 20.07 22.40 17.78
C ARG A 375 20.70 23.39 16.82
N MET A 376 20.77 23.05 15.54
CA MET A 376 21.23 23.97 14.50
C MET A 376 20.32 25.20 14.40
N ARG A 377 19.00 25.01 14.45
CA ARG A 377 18.03 26.12 14.48
C ARG A 377 18.21 27.03 15.68
N GLU A 378 18.41 26.47 16.86
CA GLU A 378 18.64 27.23 18.10
C GLU A 378 19.90 28.11 17.99
N LEU A 379 21.02 27.54 17.55
CA LEU A 379 22.26 28.30 17.31
C LEU A 379 22.05 29.41 16.27
N GLY A 380 21.25 29.13 15.23
CA GLY A 380 20.86 30.12 14.23
C GLY A 380 20.08 31.28 14.82
N LYS A 381 19.13 30.99 15.71
CA LYS A 381 18.31 31.98 16.42
C LYS A 381 19.18 32.91 17.27
N GLU A 382 20.11 32.35 18.04
CA GLU A 382 21.08 33.11 18.85
C GLU A 382 22.03 33.98 18.02
N ALA A 383 22.26 33.59 16.77
CA ALA A 383 23.14 34.26 15.83
C ALA A 383 22.43 35.23 14.88
N SER A 384 21.09 35.34 14.92
CA SER A 384 20.29 36.07 13.94
C SER A 384 20.81 37.49 13.67
N GLN A 385 21.00 38.28 14.74
CA GLN A 385 21.49 39.66 14.65
C GLN A 385 22.93 39.78 14.12
N LEU A 386 23.73 38.72 14.22
CA LEU A 386 25.14 38.74 13.81
C LEU A 386 25.31 38.67 12.28
N PHE A 387 24.30 38.17 11.56
CA PHE A 387 24.40 37.81 10.13
C PHE A 387 23.49 38.63 9.21
N GLU A 388 22.82 39.70 9.67
CA GLU A 388 21.88 40.50 8.85
C GLU A 388 22.44 40.87 7.46
N ARG A 389 23.68 41.35 7.41
CA ARG A 389 24.33 41.82 6.18
C ARG A 389 24.94 40.69 5.33
N THR A 390 25.11 39.50 5.88
CA THR A 390 25.84 38.39 5.23
C THR A 390 25.01 37.14 5.02
N ARG A 391 23.75 37.10 5.49
CA ARG A 391 22.84 35.94 5.41
C ARG A 391 22.67 35.37 4.00
N TYR A 392 22.57 36.24 2.98
CA TYR A 392 22.49 35.81 1.58
C TYR A 392 23.76 35.18 1.06
N ARG A 393 24.90 35.80 1.36
CA ARG A 393 26.21 35.26 0.99
C ARG A 393 26.42 33.91 1.66
N LEU A 394 26.06 33.80 2.93
CA LEU A 394 26.11 32.55 3.69
C LEU A 394 25.26 31.47 3.01
N LEU A 395 24.01 31.77 2.66
CA LEU A 395 23.10 30.83 1.98
C LEU A 395 23.68 30.32 0.65
N GLU A 396 24.22 31.21 -0.21
CA GLU A 396 24.80 30.80 -1.49
C GLU A 396 26.08 29.95 -1.32
N LEU A 397 26.92 30.27 -0.33
CA LEU A 397 28.10 29.46 -0.01
C LEU A 397 27.71 28.06 0.48
N ILE A 398 26.65 27.96 1.28
CA ILE A 398 26.09 26.67 1.74
C ILE A 398 25.57 25.87 0.54
N ARG A 399 24.79 26.48 -0.35
CA ARG A 399 24.27 25.81 -1.57
C ARG A 399 25.39 25.18 -2.41
N LEU A 400 26.51 25.89 -2.54
CA LEU A 400 27.68 25.45 -3.30
C LEU A 400 28.59 24.48 -2.51
N ALA A 401 28.23 24.12 -1.27
CA ALA A 401 29.04 23.28 -0.38
C ALA A 401 30.47 23.79 -0.14
N LYS A 402 30.68 25.12 -0.16
CA LYS A 402 31.99 25.75 0.09
C LYS A 402 32.31 25.80 1.59
N LYS A 403 32.53 24.63 2.20
CA LYS A 403 32.64 24.43 3.66
C LYS A 403 33.67 25.35 4.32
N ASP A 404 34.86 25.50 3.73
CA ASP A 404 35.91 26.36 4.29
C ASP A 404 35.49 27.84 4.29
N GLU A 405 34.89 28.30 3.19
CA GLU A 405 34.40 29.68 3.09
C GLU A 405 33.25 29.95 4.07
N VAL A 406 32.35 28.98 4.26
CA VAL A 406 31.26 29.05 5.25
C VAL A 406 31.84 29.07 6.67
N TYR A 407 32.79 28.17 6.98
CA TYR A 407 33.44 28.09 8.29
C TYR A 407 34.12 29.41 8.64
N HIS A 408 34.95 29.94 7.75
CA HIS A 408 35.65 31.20 7.97
C HIS A 408 34.68 32.38 8.10
N LEU A 409 33.60 32.42 7.32
CA LEU A 409 32.59 33.48 7.43
C LEU A 409 31.91 33.44 8.81
N ILE A 410 31.45 32.27 9.25
CA ILE A 410 30.77 32.14 10.55
C ILE A 410 31.75 32.43 11.69
N LEU A 411 32.94 31.84 11.67
CA LEU A 411 33.95 32.04 12.72
C LEU A 411 34.30 33.51 12.90
N LYS A 412 34.59 34.23 11.80
CA LYS A 412 34.90 35.65 11.84
C LYS A 412 33.74 36.47 12.42
N THR A 413 32.50 36.13 12.06
CA THR A 413 31.32 36.81 12.59
C THR A 413 31.16 36.60 14.10
N TYR A 414 31.37 35.39 14.61
CA TYR A 414 31.32 35.13 16.06
C TYR A 414 32.45 35.85 16.80
N MET A 415 33.68 35.78 16.29
CA MET A 415 34.84 36.48 16.87
C MET A 415 34.65 37.99 16.90
N ALA A 416 34.14 38.59 15.82
CA ALA A 416 33.89 40.04 15.75
C ALA A 416 32.85 40.52 16.77
N ASN A 417 31.98 39.62 17.23
CA ASN A 417 30.95 39.90 18.23
C ASN A 417 31.30 39.35 19.63
N ASN A 418 32.58 38.98 19.87
CA ASN A 418 33.07 38.44 21.13
C ASN A 418 32.27 37.23 21.68
N LYS A 419 31.69 36.41 20.79
CA LYS A 419 30.98 35.19 21.17
C LYS A 419 31.87 33.96 20.95
N PRO A 420 31.83 32.95 21.84
CA PRO A 420 32.54 31.70 21.63
C PRO A 420 31.96 30.97 20.41
N PHE A 421 32.81 30.32 19.63
CA PHE A 421 32.36 29.52 18.49
C PHE A 421 31.74 28.20 18.98
N PRO A 422 30.46 27.90 18.65
CA PRO A 422 29.79 26.69 19.13
C PRO A 422 30.47 25.40 18.67
N GLU A 423 30.66 24.45 19.59
CA GLU A 423 31.28 23.15 19.27
C GLU A 423 30.42 22.32 18.30
N ASP A 424 29.10 22.38 18.43
CA ASP A 424 28.18 21.72 17.50
C ASP A 424 28.41 22.17 16.05
N LEU A 425 28.69 23.46 15.81
CA LEU A 425 29.01 23.97 14.47
C LEU A 425 30.31 23.36 13.94
N ASN A 426 31.34 23.16 14.76
CA ASN A 426 32.59 22.52 14.34
C ASN A 426 32.35 21.12 13.78
N ARG A 427 31.45 20.35 14.42
CA ARG A 427 31.14 18.98 14.01
C ARG A 427 30.49 18.92 12.62
N VAL A 428 29.68 19.91 12.26
CA VAL A 428 28.94 19.98 10.99
C VAL A 428 29.88 20.05 9.78
N PHE A 429 31.02 20.73 9.89
CA PHE A 429 31.97 20.87 8.77
C PHE A 429 32.68 19.57 8.39
N SER A 430 32.65 18.56 9.26
CA SER A 430 33.15 17.21 8.95
C SER A 430 32.14 16.32 8.21
N ALA A 431 30.89 16.78 8.07
CA ALA A 431 29.82 16.03 7.41
C ALA A 431 30.02 15.92 5.89
N LYS A 432 29.34 14.97 5.24
CA LYS A 432 29.21 14.95 3.77
C LYS A 432 28.39 16.16 3.30
N ASP A 433 28.54 16.55 2.04
CA ASP A 433 27.97 17.80 1.51
C ASP A 433 26.47 17.92 1.69
N GLU A 434 25.73 16.83 1.50
CA GLU A 434 24.27 16.78 1.67
C GLU A 434 23.87 17.05 3.13
N ASP A 435 24.52 16.35 4.06
CA ASP A 435 24.26 16.47 5.49
C ASP A 435 24.72 17.85 6.03
N PHE A 436 25.84 18.36 5.51
CA PHE A 436 26.32 19.73 5.75
C PHE A 436 25.27 20.75 5.29
N LYS A 437 24.77 20.65 4.06
CA LYS A 437 23.75 21.56 3.52
C LYS A 437 22.49 21.54 4.38
N ASN A 438 21.96 20.36 4.69
CA ASN A 438 20.77 20.22 5.53
C ASN A 438 20.92 20.92 6.90
N LEU A 439 22.02 20.64 7.61
CA LEU A 439 22.29 21.21 8.92
C LEU A 439 22.50 22.72 8.86
N MET A 440 23.20 23.20 7.83
CA MET A 440 23.43 24.64 7.66
C MET A 440 22.20 25.39 7.16
N PHE A 441 21.32 24.77 6.37
CA PHE A 441 20.01 25.33 6.03
C PHE A 441 19.11 25.42 7.27
N ALA A 442 19.15 24.43 8.16
CA ALA A 442 18.48 24.52 9.46
C ALA A 442 19.06 25.63 10.35
N TYR A 443 20.37 25.85 10.32
CA TYR A 443 21.00 26.98 11.02
C TYR A 443 20.54 28.33 10.47
N VAL A 444 20.49 28.46 9.14
CA VAL A 444 20.01 29.67 8.46
C VAL A 444 18.51 29.89 8.69
N SER A 445 17.70 28.83 8.76
CA SER A 445 16.26 28.95 9.06
C SER A 445 16.02 29.50 10.48
N GLY A 446 16.83 29.07 11.45
CA GLY A 446 16.81 29.62 12.81
C GLY A 446 17.08 31.12 12.87
N MET A 447 17.97 31.64 12.01
CA MET A 447 18.24 33.08 11.93
C MET A 447 17.01 33.88 11.49
N ILE A 448 16.22 33.33 10.58
CA ILE A 448 14.99 33.99 10.09
C ILE A 448 13.99 34.11 11.23
N SER A 449 13.73 33.01 11.94
CA SER A 449 12.77 32.99 13.06
C SER A 449 13.21 33.81 14.28
N GLY A 450 14.51 34.02 14.49
CA GLY A 450 15.01 34.89 15.57
C GLY A 450 14.86 36.39 15.31
N GLY A 451 14.64 36.79 14.06
CA GLY A 451 14.39 38.19 13.69
C GLY A 451 12.93 38.61 13.94
N GLU A 452 11.98 37.69 13.80
CA GLU A 452 10.53 37.96 13.91
C GLU A 452 10.02 38.12 15.36
N GLU A 453 10.79 37.73 16.39
CA GLU A 453 10.40 37.90 17.80
C GLU A 453 10.83 39.27 18.41
N ASN A 454 11.58 40.09 17.67
CA ASN A 454 12.08 41.40 18.12
C ASN A 454 11.48 42.60 17.36
N GLU A 455 10.46 42.39 16.54
CA GLU A 455 9.54 43.40 15.98
C GLU A 455 8.15 43.23 16.61
#